data_AF-A0AAV6CU50-F1
#
_entry.id   AF-A0AAV6CU50-F1
#
_cell.length_a   1.000
_cell.length_b   1.000
_cell.length_c   1.000
_cell.angle_alpha   90.00
_cell.angle_beta   90.00
_cell.angle_gamma   90.00
#
_symmetry.space_group_name_H-M   'P 1'
#
loop_
_entity.id
_entity.type
_entity.pdbx_description
1 polymer ?
#
loop_
_entity_poly.entity_id
_entity_poly.type
_entity_poly.pdbx_seq_one_letter_code
_entity_poly.pdbx_strand_id
1 'polypeptide(L)'
;ISKLFGGPAQPAADAAASPPPPVTTPPPAPAPKPKGLLETMSLQVGEVRLEEGSIRFIDRTTEPAFSEDLSKMDLLVTGLGNKPEQRAKLVFTSVVGGEGALDIRGDIGAVGAPLYLDLVGEIRDLKLPVVNPYSDQMTAWLIQRGNLKYKFNLKVENDQVVAMNEVLVEKLRVAKSSRPDDEAKKRLGLPLGLIVALIKDGNGNVVVNVPVAGSLKDPKFDWSETIWSAVRNVLKNVLASPFRLIGSLFSSEEKMEEPKVDPVTFAAGSAVLAPAAGQQLLRVSDFMRQTPYVSLTLNPVVAPADLDTLKAEAVAAKVQQFAKERGISEQVMAIRGYFAVRLPSEKLPPTPDDQLKLLRDREPVPEPRVKELVEARLAVARERMVKTEGIQEKRLPVGETKRATAGEGRIEFAIGEHEAD
;
A
#
# COMPACT_ATOMS: atom_id res chain seq x y z
N ILE A 1 31.78 -58.21 16.04
CA ILE A 1 32.38 -57.97 14.70
C ILE A 1 33.46 -56.92 14.91
N SER A 2 34.59 -57.26 15.55
CA SER A 2 35.69 -58.10 15.06
C SER A 2 36.61 -57.34 14.11
N LYS A 3 37.81 -57.05 14.66
CA LYS A 3 39.12 -56.93 13.99
C LYS A 3 39.33 -55.61 13.23
N LEU A 4 40.47 -54.94 13.36
CA LEU A 4 41.80 -55.52 13.29
C LEU A 4 42.79 -54.88 14.27
N PHE A 5 43.21 -55.72 15.20
CA PHE A 5 44.48 -55.64 15.90
C PHE A 5 45.64 -56.01 14.96
N GLY A 6 46.81 -55.45 15.27
CA GLY A 6 48.13 -56.05 15.05
C GLY A 6 49.16 -55.03 15.50
N GLY A 7 50.01 -55.22 16.50
CA GLY A 7 50.42 -56.36 17.32
C GLY A 7 51.57 -55.85 18.20
N PRO A 8 52.11 -56.68 19.12
CA PRO A 8 52.45 -56.26 20.48
C PRO A 8 53.92 -55.88 20.70
N ALA A 9 54.19 -55.14 21.78
CA ALA A 9 55.28 -55.43 22.72
C ALA A 9 55.21 -54.54 23.98
N GLN A 10 55.06 -55.17 25.14
CA GLN A 10 55.49 -54.71 26.47
C GLN A 10 56.12 -55.97 27.10
N PRO A 11 57.15 -55.94 27.97
CA PRO A 11 57.57 -54.91 28.94
C PRO A 11 59.11 -54.66 28.87
N ALA A 12 59.85 -53.90 29.70
CA ALA A 12 59.75 -53.57 31.11
C ALA A 12 60.78 -52.47 31.47
N ALA A 13 60.62 -51.93 32.68
CA ALA A 13 61.63 -51.40 33.60
C ALA A 13 62.14 -49.94 33.46
N ASP A 14 62.13 -49.30 34.62
CA ASP A 14 62.45 -47.92 34.97
C ASP A 14 63.77 -47.36 34.44
N ALA A 15 63.73 -46.09 34.00
CA ALA A 15 64.83 -45.16 34.23
C ALA A 15 64.39 -43.68 34.05
N ALA A 16 64.51 -42.93 35.14
CA ALA A 16 64.84 -41.51 35.26
C ALA A 16 63.93 -40.43 34.60
N ALA A 17 63.45 -39.53 35.46
CA ALA A 17 62.72 -38.31 35.15
C ALA A 17 63.47 -37.36 34.20
N SER A 18 62.77 -36.86 33.18
CA SER A 18 63.18 -35.72 32.36
C SER A 18 62.58 -34.42 32.92
N PRO A 19 63.31 -33.28 32.93
CA PRO A 19 62.81 -32.02 33.47
C PRO A 19 61.71 -31.42 32.58
N PRO A 20 60.76 -30.64 33.16
CA PRO A 20 59.65 -30.07 32.39
C PRO A 20 60.13 -28.98 31.41
N PRO A 21 59.44 -28.82 30.27
CA PRO A 21 59.76 -27.77 29.30
C PRO A 21 59.51 -26.37 29.89
N PRO A 22 60.25 -25.34 29.43
CA PRO A 22 60.16 -24.00 29.99
C PRO A 22 58.78 -23.39 29.74
N VAL A 23 58.21 -22.82 30.81
CA VAL A 23 56.95 -22.09 30.79
C VAL A 23 57.14 -20.83 29.95
N THR A 24 56.58 -20.80 28.74
CA THR A 24 56.45 -19.56 27.97
C THR A 24 55.37 -18.71 28.63
N THR A 25 55.77 -17.56 29.15
CA THR A 25 54.87 -16.54 29.67
C THR A 25 53.91 -16.06 28.57
N PRO A 26 52.60 -15.96 28.85
CA PRO A 26 51.66 -15.38 27.89
C PRO A 26 52.04 -13.92 27.59
N PRO A 27 51.86 -13.43 26.35
CA PRO A 27 52.21 -12.07 25.98
C PRO A 27 51.48 -11.06 26.88
N PRO A 28 52.11 -9.92 27.23
CA PRO A 28 51.52 -8.93 28.13
C PRO A 28 50.17 -8.47 27.58
N ALA A 29 49.16 -8.42 28.45
CA ALA A 29 47.89 -7.80 28.13
C ALA A 29 48.13 -6.37 27.61
N PRO A 30 47.47 -5.94 26.52
CA PRO A 30 47.65 -4.60 25.99
C PRO A 30 47.37 -3.57 27.09
N ALA A 31 48.29 -2.62 27.27
CA ALA A 31 48.18 -1.57 28.27
C ALA A 31 46.83 -0.84 28.12
N PRO A 32 46.14 -0.50 29.24
CA PRO A 32 44.89 0.22 29.18
C PRO A 32 45.09 1.53 28.41
N LYS A 33 44.23 1.77 27.43
CA LYS A 33 44.26 3.03 26.66
C LYS A 33 44.13 4.20 27.64
N PRO A 34 44.94 5.26 27.51
CA PRO A 34 44.82 6.43 28.36
C PRO A 34 43.41 7.01 28.25
N LYS A 35 42.80 7.34 29.39
CA LYS A 35 41.48 7.96 29.48
C LYS A 35 41.46 9.27 28.69
N GLY A 36 40.39 9.50 27.94
CA GLY A 36 40.24 10.72 27.13
C GLY A 36 40.17 11.98 28.00
N LEU A 37 40.43 13.15 27.39
CA LEU A 37 40.39 14.45 28.08
C LEU A 37 39.02 14.68 28.79
N LEU A 38 37.93 14.29 28.13
CA LEU A 38 36.57 14.39 28.68
C LEU A 38 36.28 13.44 29.84
N GLU A 39 37.07 12.38 30.03
CA GLU A 39 36.92 11.45 31.16
C GLU A 39 37.70 11.90 32.41
N THR A 40 38.62 12.84 32.26
CA THR A 40 39.54 13.29 33.33
C THR A 40 39.32 14.74 33.73
N MET A 41 38.70 15.55 32.87
CA MET A 41 38.30 16.93 33.15
C MET A 41 36.83 17.00 33.57
N SER A 42 36.47 17.92 34.48
CA SER A 42 35.06 18.29 34.74
C SER A 42 34.70 19.49 33.88
N LEU A 43 33.77 19.32 32.94
CA LEU A 43 33.22 20.37 32.09
C LEU A 43 31.82 20.72 32.57
N GLN A 44 31.57 22.01 32.76
CA GLN A 44 30.23 22.53 33.03
C GLN A 44 30.03 23.84 32.26
N VAL A 45 28.95 23.90 31.50
CA VAL A 45 28.49 25.07 30.77
C VAL A 45 27.13 25.43 31.32
N GLY A 46 27.05 26.58 32.00
CA GLY A 46 25.82 27.02 32.67
C GLY A 46 24.70 27.28 31.67
N GLU A 47 25.00 28.05 30.64
CA GLU A 47 24.05 28.43 29.60
C GLU A 47 24.76 28.53 28.25
N VAL A 48 24.10 28.04 27.20
CA VAL A 48 24.39 28.34 25.79
C VAL A 48 23.14 28.98 25.22
N ARG A 49 23.30 30.19 24.68
CA ARG A 49 22.20 30.93 24.08
C ARG A 49 22.52 31.34 22.65
N LEU A 50 21.55 31.17 21.75
CA LEU A 50 21.50 31.77 20.43
C LEU A 50 20.22 32.59 20.38
N GLU A 51 20.30 33.84 19.93
CA GLU A 51 19.15 34.73 19.75
C GLU A 51 19.14 35.20 18.29
N GLU A 52 17.96 35.18 17.66
CA GLU A 52 17.75 35.64 16.28
C GLU A 52 18.71 35.03 15.22
N GLY A 53 19.12 33.78 15.43
CA GLY A 53 20.02 33.08 14.51
C GLY A 53 19.38 32.76 13.15
N SER A 54 20.23 32.48 12.16
CA SER A 54 19.80 31.99 10.84
C SER A 54 20.77 30.97 10.29
N ILE A 55 20.25 29.90 9.70
CA ILE A 55 21.03 28.86 9.04
C ILE A 55 20.36 28.52 7.70
N ARG A 56 21.19 28.34 6.67
CA ARG A 56 20.78 27.68 5.43
C ARG A 56 21.31 26.26 5.42
N PHE A 57 20.41 25.28 5.34
CA PHE A 57 20.77 23.89 5.16
C PHE A 57 20.69 23.53 3.68
N ILE A 58 21.72 22.86 3.16
CA ILE A 58 21.78 22.39 1.77
C ILE A 58 22.23 20.93 1.79
N ASP A 59 21.35 20.03 1.37
CA ASP A 59 21.67 18.62 1.15
C ASP A 59 21.86 18.35 -0.34
N ARG A 60 23.08 17.96 -0.71
CA ARG A 60 23.47 17.64 -2.09
C ARG A 60 23.40 16.15 -2.41
N THR A 61 22.85 15.33 -1.52
CA THR A 61 22.61 13.91 -1.76
C THR A 61 21.33 13.65 -2.56
N THR A 62 20.45 14.65 -2.67
CA THR A 62 19.25 14.64 -3.51
C THR A 62 19.46 15.39 -4.81
N GLU A 63 18.63 15.09 -5.82
CA GLU A 63 18.60 15.81 -7.09
C GLU A 63 17.15 16.20 -7.46
N PRO A 64 16.80 17.50 -7.46
CA PRO A 64 17.65 18.66 -7.14
C PRO A 64 18.11 18.67 -5.67
N ALA A 65 19.13 19.46 -5.35
CA ALA A 65 19.60 19.60 -3.96
C ALA A 65 18.47 20.18 -3.08
N PHE A 66 18.21 19.53 -1.96
CA PHE A 66 17.32 20.08 -0.94
C PHE A 66 17.99 21.30 -0.31
N SER A 67 17.23 22.39 -0.19
CA SER A 67 17.70 23.62 0.43
C SER A 67 16.57 24.22 1.24
N GLU A 68 16.85 24.54 2.50
CA GLU A 68 15.87 25.13 3.40
C GLU A 68 16.54 26.15 4.32
N ASP A 69 15.81 27.23 4.60
CA ASP A 69 16.26 28.31 5.48
C ASP A 69 15.54 28.20 6.84
N LEU A 70 16.34 28.20 7.90
CA LEU A 70 15.89 28.40 9.27
C LEU A 70 16.24 29.84 9.67
N SER A 71 15.25 30.56 10.19
CA SER A 71 15.39 31.96 10.60
C SER A 71 14.70 32.20 11.94
N LYS A 72 15.05 33.33 12.59
CA LYS A 72 14.56 33.65 13.95
C LYS A 72 14.81 32.48 14.91
N MET A 73 16.02 31.92 14.83
CA MET A 73 16.41 30.78 15.64
C MET A 73 16.77 31.26 17.04
N ASP A 74 15.98 30.85 18.02
CA ASP A 74 16.29 31.04 19.43
C ASP A 74 16.59 29.67 20.05
N LEU A 75 17.77 29.53 20.64
CA LEU A 75 18.22 28.32 21.33
C LEU A 75 18.61 28.67 22.75
N LEU A 76 18.09 27.91 23.71
CA LEU A 76 18.54 27.94 25.09
C LEU A 76 18.89 26.52 25.53
N VAL A 77 20.15 26.31 25.88
CA VAL A 77 20.62 25.08 26.52
C VAL A 77 21.18 25.43 27.89
N THR A 78 20.64 24.83 28.95
CA THR A 78 21.09 25.09 30.33
C THR A 78 21.58 23.82 31.01
N GLY A 79 22.66 23.93 31.78
CA GLY A 79 23.17 22.83 32.59
C GLY A 79 23.87 21.75 31.77
N LEU A 80 24.55 22.13 30.68
CA LEU A 80 25.36 21.21 29.89
C LEU A 80 26.64 20.86 30.65
N GLY A 81 27.05 19.60 30.60
CA GLY A 81 28.28 19.12 31.25
C GLY A 81 28.63 17.73 30.79
N ASN A 82 29.72 17.17 31.32
CA ASN A 82 30.24 15.85 30.91
C ASN A 82 30.14 14.77 31.99
N LYS A 83 29.38 15.00 33.07
CA LYS A 83 29.08 13.98 34.08
C LYS A 83 28.00 13.03 33.55
N PRO A 84 28.19 11.70 33.55
CA PRO A 84 27.27 10.76 32.88
C PRO A 84 25.78 10.87 33.25
N GLU A 85 25.48 11.24 34.50
CA GLU A 85 24.10 11.37 34.99
C GLU A 85 23.51 12.77 34.78
N GLN A 86 24.31 13.73 34.31
CA GLN A 86 23.84 15.08 34.05
C GLN A 86 22.93 15.09 32.82
N ARG A 87 21.89 15.91 32.88
CA ARG A 87 20.98 16.22 31.78
C ARG A 87 20.92 17.73 31.61
N ALA A 88 21.03 18.18 30.37
CA ALA A 88 20.87 19.59 30.02
C ALA A 88 19.46 19.80 29.47
N LYS A 89 18.83 20.92 29.85
CA LYS A 89 17.54 21.32 29.28
C LYS A 89 17.78 22.04 27.96
N LEU A 90 16.99 21.71 26.95
CA LEU A 90 17.00 22.35 25.63
C LEU A 90 15.62 22.96 25.35
N VAL A 91 15.63 24.20 24.87
CA VAL A 91 14.48 24.87 24.25
C VAL A 91 14.97 25.49 22.95
N PHE A 92 14.26 25.23 21.86
CA PHE A 92 14.59 25.73 20.54
C PHE A 92 13.32 26.14 19.80
N THR A 93 13.34 27.32 19.21
CA THR A 93 12.27 27.82 18.33
C THR A 93 12.86 28.39 17.05
N SER A 94 12.18 28.21 15.93
CA SER A 94 12.61 28.74 14.63
C SER A 94 11.43 28.89 13.67
N VAL A 95 11.60 29.77 12.68
CA VAL A 95 10.80 29.75 11.45
C VAL A 95 11.52 28.89 10.41
N VAL A 96 10.78 28.03 9.70
CA VAL A 96 11.25 27.09 8.67
C VAL A 96 10.37 27.22 7.42
N GLY A 97 10.93 27.12 6.21
CA GLY A 97 10.12 27.22 4.99
C GLY A 97 9.52 28.61 4.78
N GLY A 98 10.12 29.64 5.37
CA GLY A 98 9.68 31.04 5.33
C GLY A 98 8.49 31.39 6.23
N GLU A 99 7.60 30.44 6.56
CA GLU A 99 6.39 30.70 7.36
C GLU A 99 6.07 29.64 8.42
N GLY A 100 6.61 28.43 8.29
CA GLY A 100 6.35 27.35 9.24
C GLY A 100 7.03 27.59 10.58
N ALA A 101 6.40 27.21 11.68
CA ALA A 101 6.97 27.30 13.02
C ALA A 101 7.52 25.95 13.46
N LEU A 102 8.74 25.91 13.98
CA LEU A 102 9.38 24.75 14.58
C LEU A 102 9.66 25.04 16.05
N ASP A 103 9.16 24.17 16.94
CA ASP A 103 9.39 24.24 18.37
C ASP A 103 9.91 22.89 18.86
N ILE A 104 11.00 22.90 19.64
CA ILE A 104 11.59 21.71 20.25
C ILE A 104 11.93 22.01 21.70
N ARG A 105 11.60 21.10 22.61
CA ARG A 105 11.97 21.19 24.02
C ARG A 105 12.27 19.82 24.60
N GLY A 106 13.14 19.76 25.59
CA GLY A 106 13.40 18.50 26.28
C GLY A 106 14.72 18.45 27.01
N ASP A 107 15.20 17.22 27.20
CA ASP A 107 16.45 16.90 27.89
C ASP A 107 17.45 16.26 26.93
N ILE A 108 18.71 16.69 27.03
CA ILE A 108 19.83 16.10 26.31
C ILE A 108 20.89 15.57 27.28
N GLY A 109 21.57 14.51 26.87
CA GLY A 109 22.61 13.86 27.65
C GLY A 109 23.86 14.71 27.87
N ALA A 110 24.72 14.22 28.75
CA ALA A 110 26.02 14.82 29.00
C ALA A 110 26.96 14.67 27.79
N VAL A 111 27.82 15.66 27.60
CA VAL A 111 28.85 15.67 26.55
C VAL A 111 29.83 14.52 26.78
N GLY A 112 30.02 13.68 25.78
CA GLY A 112 30.92 12.51 25.85
C GLY A 112 30.32 11.29 26.54
N ALA A 113 29.10 11.35 27.06
CA ALA A 113 28.33 10.18 27.48
C ALA A 113 27.60 9.54 26.28
N PRO A 114 27.08 8.31 26.40
CA PRO A 114 26.18 7.74 25.40
C PRO A 114 25.02 8.69 25.07
N LEU A 115 24.59 8.69 23.81
CA LEU A 115 23.54 9.59 23.33
C LEU A 115 22.27 9.40 24.16
N TYR A 116 21.81 10.49 24.77
CA TYR A 116 20.54 10.57 25.45
C TYR A 116 19.77 11.76 24.91
N LEU A 117 18.52 11.53 24.51
CA LEU A 117 17.58 12.55 24.05
C LEU A 117 16.22 12.21 24.64
N ASP A 118 15.53 13.17 25.22
CA ASP A 118 14.10 13.08 25.56
C ASP A 118 13.46 14.40 25.11
N LEU A 119 13.02 14.41 23.86
CA LEU A 119 12.60 15.61 23.13
C LEU A 119 11.13 15.51 22.74
N VAL A 120 10.43 16.62 22.89
CA VAL A 120 9.11 16.85 22.31
C VAL A 120 9.22 18.04 21.39
N GLY A 121 8.65 17.93 20.19
CA GLY A 121 8.62 19.04 19.27
C GLY A 121 7.43 19.01 18.34
N GLU A 122 7.24 20.13 17.66
CA GLU A 122 6.22 20.26 16.65
C GLU A 122 6.66 21.19 15.51
N ILE A 123 6.13 20.92 14.32
CA ILE A 123 6.17 21.78 13.17
C ILE A 123 4.73 22.17 12.85
N ARG A 124 4.49 23.47 12.70
CA ARG A 124 3.19 24.01 12.27
C ARG A 124 3.34 24.71 10.94
N ASP A 125 2.40 24.43 10.05
CA ASP A 125 2.19 25.13 8.80
C ASP A 125 3.39 25.08 7.83
N LEU A 126 4.05 23.91 7.72
CA LEU A 126 5.11 23.71 6.74
C LEU A 126 4.53 23.31 5.37
N LYS A 127 4.78 24.13 4.34
CA LYS A 127 4.44 23.81 2.95
C LYS A 127 5.27 22.62 2.44
N LEU A 128 4.62 21.48 2.22
CA LEU A 128 5.28 20.23 1.83
C LEU A 128 6.01 20.20 0.48
N PRO A 129 5.69 21.01 -0.55
CA PRO A 129 6.46 20.95 -1.79
C PRO A 129 7.97 21.13 -1.61
N VAL A 130 8.42 21.71 -0.50
CA VAL A 130 9.85 21.87 -0.19
C VAL A 130 10.57 20.55 0.02
N VAL A 131 9.89 19.47 0.43
CA VAL A 131 10.50 18.15 0.63
C VAL A 131 10.52 17.28 -0.63
N ASN A 132 10.10 17.81 -1.78
CA ASN A 132 10.11 17.10 -3.06
C ASN A 132 11.44 16.48 -3.46
N PRO A 133 12.62 17.09 -3.18
CA PRO A 133 13.90 16.43 -3.42
C PRO A 133 14.02 15.03 -2.80
N TYR A 134 13.46 14.83 -1.61
CA TYR A 134 13.39 13.52 -0.96
C TYR A 134 12.22 12.69 -1.49
N SER A 135 11.02 13.27 -1.60
CA SER A 135 9.82 12.54 -2.04
C SER A 135 10.00 11.93 -3.43
N ASP A 136 10.59 12.67 -4.37
CA ASP A 136 10.86 12.22 -5.73
C ASP A 136 11.84 11.04 -5.75
N GLN A 137 12.96 11.17 -5.04
CA GLN A 137 13.97 10.12 -4.96
C GLN A 137 13.46 8.87 -4.24
N MET A 138 12.65 9.03 -3.19
CA MET A 138 12.18 7.93 -2.36
C MET A 138 10.92 7.26 -2.87
N THR A 139 10.07 7.94 -3.63
CA THR A 139 8.76 7.39 -4.03
C THR A 139 8.46 7.53 -5.52
N ALA A 140 9.23 8.32 -6.29
CA ALA A 140 8.87 8.75 -7.63
C ALA A 140 7.52 9.51 -7.70
N TRP A 141 7.17 10.22 -6.62
CA TRP A 141 6.03 11.13 -6.56
C TRP A 141 6.44 12.50 -6.06
N LEU A 142 5.86 13.53 -6.67
CA LEU A 142 6.01 14.92 -6.30
C LEU A 142 4.77 15.40 -5.54
N ILE A 143 5.00 16.08 -4.44
CA ILE A 143 3.98 16.80 -3.69
C ILE A 143 3.73 18.14 -4.39
N GLN A 144 2.55 18.27 -4.99
CA GLN A 144 2.10 19.49 -5.65
C GLN A 144 1.57 20.51 -4.63
N ARG A 145 0.93 20.02 -3.57
CA ARG A 145 0.35 20.83 -2.50
C ARG A 145 0.27 20.02 -1.21
N GLY A 146 0.39 20.71 -0.08
CA GLY A 146 0.12 20.14 1.24
C GLY A 146 0.63 21.06 2.33
N ASN A 147 -0.10 21.13 3.44
CA ASN A 147 0.32 21.85 4.63
C ASN A 147 0.55 20.85 5.78
N LEU A 148 1.78 20.74 6.25
CA LEU A 148 2.17 19.81 7.29
C LEU A 148 2.03 20.44 8.68
N LYS A 149 1.33 19.72 9.54
CA LYS A 149 1.40 19.85 11.00
C LYS A 149 1.95 18.54 11.53
N TYR A 150 3.05 18.62 12.24
CA TYR A 150 3.79 17.45 12.70
C TYR A 150 4.10 17.60 14.17
N LYS A 151 3.84 16.56 14.97
CA LYS A 151 4.28 16.49 16.35
C LYS A 151 5.12 15.24 16.54
N PHE A 152 6.17 15.34 17.32
CA PHE A 152 7.00 14.20 17.64
C PHE A 152 7.37 14.16 19.12
N ASN A 153 7.45 12.94 19.64
CA ASN A 153 8.10 12.63 20.91
C ASN A 153 9.26 11.68 20.57
N LEU A 154 10.50 12.06 20.87
CA LEU A 154 11.69 11.27 20.61
C LEU A 154 12.40 10.97 21.92
N LYS A 155 12.54 9.68 22.23
CA LYS A 155 13.38 9.20 23.31
C LYS A 155 14.52 8.36 22.75
N VAL A 156 15.74 8.74 23.06
CA VAL A 156 16.96 7.97 22.82
C VAL A 156 17.61 7.68 24.16
N GLU A 157 17.72 6.41 24.53
CA GLU A 157 18.32 5.99 25.79
C GLU A 157 18.84 4.56 25.66
N ASN A 158 20.06 4.28 26.16
CA ASN A 158 20.69 2.96 26.09
C ASN A 158 20.75 2.39 24.67
N ASP A 159 21.07 3.25 23.69
CA ASP A 159 21.09 2.93 22.26
C ASP A 159 19.74 2.49 21.69
N GLN A 160 18.63 2.65 22.42
CA GLN A 160 17.28 2.45 21.91
C GLN A 160 16.70 3.80 21.50
N VAL A 161 16.04 3.82 20.35
CA VAL A 161 15.27 4.95 19.84
C VAL A 161 13.82 4.56 19.90
N VAL A 162 12.99 5.43 20.47
CA VAL A 162 11.54 5.36 20.42
C VAL A 162 11.04 6.73 20.00
N ALA A 163 10.35 6.80 18.88
CA ALA A 163 9.75 8.02 18.35
C ALA A 163 8.27 7.81 18.09
N MET A 164 7.43 8.71 18.60
CA MET A 164 6.01 8.79 18.26
C MET A 164 5.81 9.99 17.34
N ASN A 165 5.31 9.75 16.14
CA ASN A 165 5.23 10.75 15.08
C ASN A 165 3.76 10.95 14.70
N GLU A 166 3.17 12.08 15.06
CA GLU A 166 1.80 12.46 14.71
C GLU A 166 1.85 13.39 13.49
N VAL A 167 1.34 12.91 12.36
CA VAL A 167 1.39 13.60 11.08
C VAL A 167 -0.03 13.98 10.66
N LEU A 168 -0.25 15.29 10.50
CA LEU A 168 -1.45 15.85 9.88
C LEU A 168 -1.02 16.61 8.63
N VAL A 169 -1.55 16.20 7.47
CA VAL A 169 -1.35 16.93 6.22
C VAL A 169 -2.69 17.39 5.68
N GLU A 170 -2.84 18.71 5.55
CA GLU A 170 -4.03 19.31 4.97
C GLU A 170 -3.85 19.48 3.46
N LYS A 171 -4.91 19.19 2.69
CA LYS A 171 -4.98 19.46 1.24
C LYS A 171 -3.80 18.83 0.46
N LEU A 172 -3.36 17.63 0.89
CA LEU A 172 -2.30 16.91 0.21
C LEU A 172 -2.71 16.57 -1.23
N ARG A 173 -1.84 16.91 -2.17
CA ARG A 173 -1.96 16.52 -3.58
C ARG A 173 -0.59 16.07 -4.07
N VAL A 174 -0.57 14.88 -4.67
CA VAL A 174 0.64 14.26 -5.21
C VAL A 174 0.44 14.01 -6.69
N ALA A 175 1.53 14.00 -7.45
CA ALA A 175 1.55 13.62 -8.84
C ALA A 175 2.75 12.72 -9.11
N LYS A 176 2.57 11.76 -10.00
CA LYS A 176 3.66 10.86 -10.39
C LYS A 176 4.78 11.65 -11.05
N SER A 177 6.01 11.35 -10.65
CA SER A 177 7.22 11.90 -11.26
C SER A 177 7.54 11.20 -12.59
N SER A 178 8.50 11.74 -13.33
CA SER A 178 9.11 11.08 -14.49
C SER A 178 10.03 9.92 -14.10
N ARG A 179 10.40 9.79 -12.81
CA ARG A 179 11.20 8.65 -12.33
C ARG A 179 10.43 7.33 -12.49
N PRO A 180 11.10 6.25 -12.93
CA PRO A 180 10.43 4.98 -13.22
C PRO A 180 10.10 4.17 -11.96
N ASP A 181 10.88 4.34 -10.89
CA ASP A 181 10.87 3.47 -9.72
C ASP A 181 10.01 4.02 -8.58
N ASP A 182 8.75 3.56 -8.53
CA ASP A 182 7.87 3.80 -7.39
C ASP A 182 8.18 2.84 -6.24
N GLU A 183 9.09 3.26 -5.34
CA GLU A 183 9.46 2.48 -4.16
C GLU A 183 8.27 2.28 -3.21
N ALA A 184 7.33 3.23 -3.14
CA ALA A 184 6.11 3.06 -2.35
C ALA A 184 5.31 1.86 -2.87
N LYS A 185 5.14 1.73 -4.19
CA LYS A 185 4.53 0.53 -4.80
C LYS A 185 5.33 -0.74 -4.47
N LYS A 186 6.67 -0.69 -4.52
CA LYS A 186 7.51 -1.88 -4.23
C LYS A 186 7.46 -2.33 -2.76
N ARG A 187 7.44 -1.39 -1.81
CA ARG A 187 7.54 -1.62 -0.36
C ARG A 187 6.20 -1.78 0.34
N LEU A 188 5.19 -1.06 -0.15
CA LEU A 188 3.84 -1.02 0.43
C LEU A 188 2.82 -1.77 -0.41
N GLY A 189 3.12 -2.09 -1.67
CA GLY A 189 2.24 -2.84 -2.56
C GLY A 189 1.24 -2.00 -3.35
N LEU A 190 1.10 -0.70 -3.01
CA LEU A 190 0.19 0.23 -3.65
C LEU A 190 0.94 1.50 -4.11
N PRO A 191 0.57 2.10 -5.25
CA PRO A 191 1.11 3.41 -5.65
C PRO A 191 0.81 4.48 -4.59
N LEU A 192 1.72 5.45 -4.41
CA LEU A 192 1.55 6.50 -3.39
C LEU A 192 0.27 7.31 -3.58
N GLY A 193 -0.10 7.65 -4.82
CA GLY A 193 -1.33 8.40 -5.09
C GLY A 193 -2.58 7.67 -4.58
N LEU A 194 -2.68 6.36 -4.82
CA LEU A 194 -3.76 5.53 -4.31
C LEU A 194 -3.74 5.42 -2.77
N ILE A 195 -2.57 5.28 -2.15
CA ILE A 195 -2.44 5.30 -0.68
C ILE A 195 -2.99 6.61 -0.13
N VAL A 196 -2.55 7.74 -0.68
CA VAL A 196 -3.01 9.07 -0.28
C VAL A 196 -4.52 9.19 -0.44
N ALA A 197 -5.08 8.74 -1.57
CA ALA A 197 -6.52 8.76 -1.82
C ALA A 197 -7.34 7.93 -0.81
N LEU A 198 -6.80 6.79 -0.35
CA LEU A 198 -7.46 5.89 0.58
C LEU A 198 -7.45 6.39 2.03
N ILE A 199 -6.35 7.03 2.47
CA ILE A 199 -6.20 7.50 3.86
C ILE A 199 -6.73 8.92 4.08
N LYS A 200 -7.15 9.59 3.01
CA LYS A 200 -7.69 10.95 3.08
C LYS A 200 -9.09 10.94 3.67
N ASP A 201 -9.33 11.77 4.67
CA ASP A 201 -10.66 11.97 5.25
C ASP A 201 -11.56 12.80 4.32
N GLY A 202 -12.84 12.95 4.69
CA GLY A 202 -13.81 13.76 3.94
C GLY A 202 -13.44 15.23 3.76
N ASN A 203 -12.55 15.77 4.59
CA ASN A 203 -12.07 17.16 4.52
C ASN A 203 -10.80 17.30 3.68
N GLY A 204 -10.26 16.21 3.14
CA GLY A 204 -9.02 16.24 2.38
C GLY A 204 -7.76 16.19 3.24
N ASN A 205 -7.87 15.77 4.51
CA ASN A 205 -6.74 15.66 5.42
C ASN A 205 -6.21 14.23 5.48
N VAL A 206 -4.92 14.10 5.68
CA VAL A 206 -4.24 12.83 5.98
C VAL A 206 -3.79 12.89 7.43
N VAL A 207 -4.26 11.96 8.25
CA VAL A 207 -3.91 11.89 9.69
C VAL A 207 -3.31 10.52 9.99
N VAL A 208 -2.04 10.50 10.39
CA VAL A 208 -1.28 9.26 10.56
C VAL A 208 -0.40 9.36 11.80
N ASN A 209 -0.49 8.35 12.67
CA ASN A 209 0.40 8.21 13.81
C ASN A 209 1.39 7.07 13.54
N VAL A 210 2.67 7.39 13.41
CA VAL A 210 3.72 6.44 13.01
C VAL A 210 4.68 6.20 14.17
N PRO A 211 4.50 5.13 14.96
CA PRO A 211 5.48 4.75 15.96
C PRO A 211 6.72 4.15 15.28
N VAL A 212 7.89 4.67 15.63
CA VAL A 212 9.19 4.18 15.14
C VAL A 212 10.01 3.76 16.36
N ALA A 213 10.50 2.53 16.38
CA ALA A 213 11.37 2.06 17.45
C ALA A 213 12.51 1.21 16.87
N GLY A 214 13.70 1.28 17.48
CA GLY A 214 14.86 0.56 16.99
C GLY A 214 16.10 0.70 17.87
N SER A 215 17.16 0.00 17.49
CA SER A 215 18.43 -0.05 18.23
C SER A 215 19.57 0.55 17.41
N LEU A 216 20.22 1.60 17.92
CA LEU A 216 21.40 2.24 17.32
C LEU A 216 22.63 1.32 17.30
N LYS A 217 22.62 0.27 18.11
CA LYS A 217 23.72 -0.72 18.20
C LYS A 217 23.71 -1.75 17.08
N ASP A 218 22.61 -1.90 16.36
CA ASP A 218 22.54 -2.90 15.30
C ASP A 218 23.35 -2.40 14.07
N PRO A 219 24.45 -3.08 13.69
CA PRO A 219 25.26 -2.69 12.54
C PRO A 219 24.49 -2.78 11.21
N LYS A 220 23.35 -3.49 11.19
CA LYS A 220 22.43 -3.61 10.06
C LYS A 220 21.23 -2.67 10.19
N PHE A 221 21.19 -1.80 11.20
CA PHE A 221 20.08 -0.87 11.41
C PHE A 221 19.96 0.09 10.23
N ASP A 222 19.05 -0.23 9.32
CA ASP A 222 18.66 0.64 8.24
C ASP A 222 17.45 1.47 8.70
N TRP A 223 17.69 2.76 8.92
CA TRP A 223 16.65 3.74 9.22
C TRP A 223 15.53 3.72 8.17
N SER A 224 15.86 3.43 6.91
CA SER A 224 14.90 3.32 5.82
C SER A 224 13.92 2.17 6.06
N GLU A 225 14.40 0.96 6.36
CA GLU A 225 13.51 -0.21 6.55
C GLU A 225 12.66 -0.06 7.81
N THR A 226 13.20 0.54 8.87
CA THR A 226 12.42 0.79 10.10
C THR A 226 11.26 1.75 9.83
N ILE A 227 11.50 2.83 9.08
CA ILE A 227 10.46 3.79 8.67
C ILE A 227 9.43 3.11 7.76
N TRP A 228 9.87 2.37 6.74
CA TRP A 228 8.97 1.66 5.83
C TRP A 228 8.10 0.62 6.55
N SER A 229 8.67 -0.12 7.50
CA SER A 229 7.95 -1.09 8.33
C SER A 229 6.89 -0.40 9.19
N ALA A 230 7.23 0.72 9.83
CA ALA A 230 6.29 1.51 10.62
C ALA A 230 5.12 2.02 9.75
N VAL A 231 5.42 2.62 8.59
CA VAL A 231 4.40 3.09 7.64
C VAL A 231 3.52 1.92 7.16
N ARG A 232 4.11 0.78 6.81
CA ARG A 232 3.37 -0.43 6.39
C ARG A 232 2.41 -0.89 7.48
N ASN A 233 2.84 -0.93 8.73
CA ASN A 233 2.00 -1.35 9.86
C ASN A 233 0.83 -0.39 10.11
N VAL A 234 1.08 0.91 10.00
CA VAL A 234 0.00 1.90 10.13
C VAL A 234 -1.00 1.76 8.99
N LEU A 235 -0.53 1.65 7.75
CA LEU A 235 -1.40 1.46 6.58
C LEU A 235 -2.19 0.15 6.67
N LYS A 236 -1.61 -0.95 7.18
CA LYS A 236 -2.33 -2.22 7.41
C LYS A 236 -3.57 -1.98 8.27
N ASN A 237 -3.45 -1.17 9.33
CA ASN A 237 -4.54 -0.88 10.25
C ASN A 237 -5.55 0.13 9.67
N VAL A 238 -5.07 1.22 9.07
CA VAL A 238 -5.93 2.28 8.52
C VAL A 238 -6.75 1.77 7.34
N LEU A 239 -6.12 1.00 6.45
CA LEU A 239 -6.78 0.46 5.27
C LEU A 239 -7.60 -0.80 5.58
N ALA A 240 -7.37 -1.46 6.72
CA ALA A 240 -8.12 -2.66 7.09
C ALA A 240 -9.63 -2.46 7.13
N SER A 241 -10.06 -1.35 7.74
CA SER A 241 -11.47 -1.05 7.97
C SER A 241 -12.27 -0.89 6.67
N PRO A 242 -11.91 0.03 5.75
CA PRO A 242 -12.69 0.22 4.52
C PRO A 242 -12.68 -1.03 3.64
N PHE A 243 -11.55 -1.75 3.51
CA PHE A 243 -11.48 -2.89 2.58
C PHE A 243 -12.26 -4.12 3.02
N ARG A 244 -12.40 -4.37 4.32
CA ARG A 244 -13.24 -5.49 4.84
C ARG A 244 -14.68 -5.45 4.35
N LEU A 245 -15.18 -4.27 3.96
CA LEU A 245 -16.52 -4.13 3.40
C LEU A 245 -16.63 -4.83 2.05
N ILE A 246 -15.63 -4.66 1.18
CA ILE A 246 -15.76 -4.94 -0.26
C ILE A 246 -15.03 -6.19 -0.74
N GLY A 247 -14.30 -6.86 0.15
CA GLY A 247 -13.60 -8.10 -0.12
C GLY A 247 -12.72 -8.52 1.06
N SER A 248 -11.93 -9.56 0.88
CA SER A 248 -10.87 -9.94 1.82
C SER A 248 -9.56 -9.24 1.46
N LEU A 249 -8.92 -8.60 2.44
CA LEU A 249 -7.53 -8.16 2.29
C LEU A 249 -6.62 -9.38 2.21
N PHE A 250 -6.03 -9.64 1.04
CA PHE A 250 -4.92 -10.57 0.92
C PHE A 250 -3.68 -9.91 1.54
N SER A 251 -3.51 -10.12 2.83
CA SER A 251 -2.32 -9.67 3.57
C SER A 251 -1.30 -10.80 3.54
N SER A 252 -0.34 -10.77 2.63
CA SER A 252 0.91 -11.50 2.85
C SER A 252 1.71 -10.77 3.94
N GLU A 253 2.52 -11.47 4.74
CA GLU A 253 3.30 -10.82 5.81
C GLU A 253 4.27 -9.76 5.23
N GLU A 254 4.77 -9.99 4.01
CA GLU A 254 5.82 -9.19 3.38
C GLU A 254 5.30 -7.99 2.56
N LYS A 255 4.13 -8.09 1.89
CA LYS A 255 3.55 -7.02 1.05
C LYS A 255 2.02 -7.00 1.10
N MET A 256 1.43 -5.81 1.01
CA MET A 256 0.00 -5.69 0.72
C MET A 256 -0.21 -6.03 -0.75
N GLU A 257 -1.15 -6.92 -1.06
CA GLU A 257 -1.59 -7.10 -2.45
C GLU A 257 -2.56 -5.99 -2.85
N GLU A 258 -2.66 -5.72 -4.15
CA GLU A 258 -3.68 -4.80 -4.67
C GLU A 258 -5.08 -5.31 -4.25
N PRO A 259 -5.87 -4.49 -3.53
CA PRO A 259 -7.16 -4.92 -3.00
C PRO A 259 -8.11 -5.28 -4.13
N LYS A 260 -8.67 -6.49 -4.06
CA LYS A 260 -9.68 -6.99 -5.00
C LYS A 260 -11.07 -6.75 -4.41
N VAL A 261 -11.91 -6.13 -5.22
CA VAL A 261 -13.32 -5.92 -4.90
C VAL A 261 -14.11 -7.11 -5.42
N ASP A 262 -14.96 -7.72 -4.59
CA ASP A 262 -15.78 -8.82 -5.06
C ASP A 262 -16.73 -8.32 -6.18
N PRO A 263 -16.83 -9.04 -7.29
CA PRO A 263 -17.63 -8.62 -8.43
C PRO A 263 -19.13 -8.70 -8.13
N VAL A 264 -19.91 -7.96 -8.91
CA VAL A 264 -21.39 -7.99 -8.88
C VAL A 264 -21.86 -8.86 -10.03
N THR A 265 -22.53 -9.98 -9.73
CA THR A 265 -22.99 -10.94 -10.72
C THR A 265 -24.44 -10.74 -11.14
N PHE A 266 -24.76 -11.22 -12.34
CA PHE A 266 -26.06 -11.09 -12.98
C PHE A 266 -26.54 -12.45 -13.50
N ALA A 267 -27.85 -12.62 -13.60
CA ALA A 267 -28.42 -13.77 -14.28
C ALA A 267 -27.98 -13.82 -15.76
N ALA A 268 -27.81 -15.03 -16.29
CA ALA A 268 -27.34 -15.25 -17.66
C ALA A 268 -28.24 -14.54 -18.68
N GLY A 269 -27.64 -13.79 -19.61
CA GLY A 269 -28.36 -13.05 -20.65
C GLY A 269 -29.22 -11.90 -20.15
N SER A 270 -29.15 -11.56 -18.86
CA SER A 270 -30.03 -10.58 -18.22
C SER A 270 -29.26 -9.52 -17.44
N ALA A 271 -29.89 -8.35 -17.24
CA ALA A 271 -29.42 -7.28 -16.36
C ALA A 271 -29.98 -7.40 -14.93
N VAL A 272 -30.69 -8.48 -14.62
CA VAL A 272 -31.18 -8.77 -13.26
C VAL A 272 -30.00 -9.19 -12.38
N LEU A 273 -29.81 -8.44 -11.28
CA LEU A 273 -28.83 -8.73 -10.25
C LEU A 273 -29.07 -10.10 -9.62
N ALA A 274 -28.00 -10.87 -9.37
CA ALA A 274 -28.10 -12.07 -8.57
C ALA A 274 -28.52 -11.73 -7.12
N PRO A 275 -29.15 -12.64 -6.36
CA PRO A 275 -29.68 -12.35 -5.02
C PRO A 275 -28.67 -11.72 -4.06
N ALA A 276 -27.40 -12.12 -4.10
CA ALA A 276 -26.33 -11.57 -3.25
C ALA A 276 -25.73 -10.24 -3.76
N ALA A 277 -25.95 -9.91 -5.04
CA ALA A 277 -25.30 -8.79 -5.71
C ALA A 277 -25.81 -7.42 -5.22
N GLY A 278 -27.06 -7.35 -4.75
CA GLY A 278 -27.62 -6.13 -4.13
C GLY A 278 -26.88 -5.75 -2.84
N GLN A 279 -26.63 -6.72 -1.96
CA GLN A 279 -25.86 -6.51 -0.73
C GLN A 279 -24.40 -6.16 -1.05
N GLN A 280 -23.83 -6.75 -2.11
CA GLN A 280 -22.49 -6.41 -2.58
C GLN A 280 -22.40 -4.93 -3.00
N LEU A 281 -23.34 -4.44 -3.80
CA LEU A 281 -23.37 -3.02 -4.22
C LEU A 281 -23.51 -2.06 -3.03
N LEU A 282 -24.25 -2.44 -1.98
CA LEU A 282 -24.33 -1.66 -0.75
C LEU A 282 -22.96 -1.57 -0.06
N ARG A 283 -22.26 -2.70 0.14
CA ARG A 283 -20.93 -2.73 0.74
C ARG A 283 -19.91 -1.91 -0.07
N VAL A 284 -19.97 -2.01 -1.40
CA VAL A 284 -19.14 -1.20 -2.31
C VAL A 284 -19.44 0.29 -2.15
N SER A 285 -20.71 0.66 -2.01
CA SER A 285 -21.11 2.05 -1.80
C SER A 285 -20.66 2.57 -0.43
N ASP A 286 -20.74 1.76 0.63
CA ASP A 286 -20.20 2.11 1.95
C ASP A 286 -18.69 2.40 1.91
N PHE A 287 -17.93 1.54 1.23
CA PHE A 287 -16.51 1.79 1.00
C PHE A 287 -16.26 3.12 0.29
N MET A 288 -17.00 3.41 -0.79
CA MET A 288 -16.84 4.66 -1.54
C MET A 288 -17.23 5.89 -0.72
N ARG A 289 -18.17 5.79 0.22
CA ARG A 289 -18.49 6.86 1.18
C ARG A 289 -17.35 7.11 2.17
N GLN A 290 -16.69 6.05 2.63
CA GLN A 290 -15.54 6.14 3.53
C GLN A 290 -14.25 6.60 2.84
N THR A 291 -14.17 6.46 1.52
CA THR A 291 -12.98 6.79 0.70
C THR A 291 -13.29 7.84 -0.37
N PRO A 292 -13.59 9.10 0.00
CA PRO A 292 -14.15 10.10 -0.92
C PRO A 292 -13.26 10.44 -2.13
N TYR A 293 -11.96 10.17 -2.04
CA TYR A 293 -10.96 10.44 -3.08
C TYR A 293 -10.61 9.21 -3.94
N VAL A 294 -11.40 8.13 -3.83
CA VAL A 294 -11.24 6.91 -4.62
C VAL A 294 -12.31 6.81 -5.70
N SER A 295 -11.94 6.33 -6.89
CA SER A 295 -12.87 5.89 -7.94
C SER A 295 -12.91 4.37 -8.03
N LEU A 296 -14.06 3.83 -8.45
CA LEU A 296 -14.20 2.42 -8.82
C LEU A 296 -14.59 2.31 -10.29
N THR A 297 -13.65 1.90 -11.13
CA THR A 297 -13.91 1.63 -12.53
C THR A 297 -14.71 0.35 -12.69
N LEU A 298 -15.87 0.43 -13.33
CA LEU A 298 -16.78 -0.67 -13.60
C LEU A 298 -16.35 -1.37 -14.90
N ASN A 299 -15.84 -2.60 -14.80
CA ASN A 299 -15.40 -3.41 -15.94
C ASN A 299 -16.40 -4.54 -16.17
N PRO A 300 -17.26 -4.45 -17.19
CA PRO A 300 -18.23 -5.50 -17.49
C PRO A 300 -17.53 -6.77 -18.00
N VAL A 301 -18.05 -7.92 -17.61
CA VAL A 301 -17.59 -9.21 -18.08
C VAL A 301 -18.79 -10.01 -18.59
N VAL A 302 -18.71 -10.40 -19.86
CA VAL A 302 -19.69 -11.27 -20.52
C VAL A 302 -19.23 -12.72 -20.37
N ALA A 303 -20.10 -13.56 -19.84
CA ALA A 303 -19.83 -14.98 -19.63
C ALA A 303 -20.29 -15.85 -20.81
N PRO A 304 -19.77 -17.08 -20.95
CA PRO A 304 -20.26 -18.03 -21.96
C PRO A 304 -21.78 -18.28 -21.86
N ALA A 305 -22.31 -18.39 -20.64
CA ALA A 305 -23.74 -18.57 -20.40
C ALA A 305 -24.59 -17.38 -20.89
N ASP A 306 -24.04 -16.16 -20.89
CA ASP A 306 -24.71 -15.00 -21.49
C ASP A 306 -24.83 -15.18 -23.00
N LEU A 307 -23.73 -15.57 -23.64
CA LEU A 307 -23.70 -15.78 -25.09
C LEU A 307 -24.65 -16.90 -25.51
N ASP A 308 -24.69 -17.99 -24.75
CA ASP A 308 -25.60 -19.11 -25.01
C ASP A 308 -27.06 -18.69 -24.88
N THR A 309 -27.40 -17.88 -23.87
CA THR A 309 -28.75 -17.36 -23.67
C THR A 309 -29.15 -16.42 -24.81
N LEU A 310 -28.27 -15.48 -25.18
CA LEU A 310 -28.52 -14.54 -26.27
C LEU A 310 -28.64 -15.23 -27.63
N LYS A 311 -27.84 -16.27 -27.90
CA LYS A 311 -27.99 -17.10 -29.10
C LYS A 311 -29.31 -17.87 -29.10
N ALA A 312 -29.73 -18.40 -27.94
CA ALA A 312 -31.01 -19.10 -27.82
C ALA A 312 -32.19 -18.15 -28.12
N GLU A 313 -32.17 -16.93 -27.56
CA GLU A 313 -33.16 -15.89 -27.85
C GLU A 313 -33.18 -15.52 -29.35
N ALA A 314 -32.00 -15.34 -29.95
CA ALA A 314 -31.89 -15.02 -31.37
C ALA A 314 -32.44 -16.13 -32.26
N VAL A 315 -32.15 -17.39 -31.96
CA VAL A 315 -32.71 -18.55 -32.68
C VAL A 315 -34.22 -18.60 -32.51
N ALA A 316 -34.73 -18.43 -31.29
CA ALA A 316 -36.16 -18.45 -31.02
C ALA A 316 -36.91 -17.34 -31.80
N ALA A 317 -36.37 -16.12 -31.82
CA ALA A 317 -36.92 -15.01 -32.58
C ALA A 317 -36.93 -15.29 -34.10
N LYS A 318 -35.86 -15.87 -34.65
CA LYS A 318 -35.79 -16.24 -36.07
C LYS A 318 -36.75 -17.37 -36.44
N VAL A 319 -36.90 -18.37 -35.58
CA VAL A 319 -37.88 -19.45 -35.77
C VAL A 319 -39.30 -18.88 -35.75
N GLN A 320 -39.59 -17.97 -34.81
CA GLN A 320 -40.91 -17.31 -34.73
C GLN A 320 -41.18 -16.45 -35.96
N GLN A 321 -40.19 -15.69 -36.44
CA GLN A 321 -40.31 -14.91 -37.67
C GLN A 321 -40.57 -15.82 -38.88
N PHE A 322 -39.79 -16.89 -39.03
CA PHE A 322 -39.98 -17.89 -40.08
C PHE A 322 -41.38 -18.52 -40.05
N ALA A 323 -41.87 -18.85 -38.84
CA ALA A 323 -43.22 -19.39 -38.65
C ALA A 323 -44.28 -18.40 -39.14
N LYS A 324 -44.13 -17.11 -38.78
CA LYS A 324 -45.05 -16.04 -39.17
C LYS A 324 -45.06 -15.80 -40.69
N GLU A 325 -43.89 -15.77 -41.32
CA GLU A 325 -43.75 -15.57 -42.76
C GLU A 325 -44.34 -16.72 -43.58
N ARG A 326 -44.33 -17.95 -43.03
CA ARG A 326 -44.84 -19.16 -43.69
C ARG A 326 -46.22 -19.60 -43.21
N GLY A 327 -46.85 -18.87 -42.30
CA GLY A 327 -48.16 -19.23 -41.74
C GLY A 327 -48.17 -20.54 -40.93
N ILE A 328 -47.03 -20.93 -40.35
CA ILE A 328 -46.90 -22.17 -39.56
C ILE A 328 -47.33 -21.87 -38.12
N SER A 329 -48.41 -22.51 -37.66
CA SER A 329 -48.91 -22.34 -36.29
C SER A 329 -48.28 -23.29 -35.28
N GLU A 330 -47.81 -24.46 -35.72
CA GLU A 330 -47.17 -25.45 -34.84
C GLU A 330 -45.67 -25.17 -34.66
N GLN A 331 -45.25 -24.98 -33.42
CA GLN A 331 -43.86 -24.63 -33.08
C GLN A 331 -42.86 -25.71 -33.50
N VAL A 332 -43.21 -26.99 -33.35
CA VAL A 332 -42.35 -28.11 -33.77
C VAL A 332 -42.11 -28.10 -35.28
N MET A 333 -43.16 -27.83 -36.07
CA MET A 333 -43.05 -27.70 -37.53
C MET A 333 -42.24 -26.48 -37.93
N ALA A 334 -42.37 -25.37 -37.20
CA ALA A 334 -41.57 -24.17 -37.42
C ALA A 334 -40.09 -24.40 -37.15
N ILE A 335 -39.73 -25.04 -36.03
CA ILE A 335 -38.35 -25.39 -35.68
C ILE A 335 -37.75 -26.30 -36.75
N ARG A 336 -38.47 -27.37 -37.13
CA ARG A 336 -38.01 -28.33 -38.15
C ARG A 336 -37.82 -27.67 -39.51
N GLY A 337 -38.78 -26.85 -39.93
CA GLY A 337 -38.73 -26.12 -41.19
C GLY A 337 -37.57 -25.11 -41.23
N TYR A 338 -37.39 -24.35 -40.15
CA TYR A 338 -36.29 -23.41 -40.02
C TYR A 338 -34.93 -24.12 -39.97
N PHE A 339 -34.83 -25.26 -39.27
CA PHE A 339 -33.62 -26.10 -39.24
C PHE A 339 -33.22 -26.53 -40.65
N ALA A 340 -34.16 -27.10 -41.42
CA ALA A 340 -33.88 -27.60 -42.76
C ALA A 340 -33.42 -26.49 -43.73
N VAL A 341 -33.92 -25.26 -43.56
CA VAL A 341 -33.50 -24.11 -44.37
C VAL A 341 -32.14 -23.59 -43.92
N ARG A 342 -31.88 -23.52 -42.62
CA ARG A 342 -30.67 -22.90 -42.07
C ARG A 342 -29.45 -23.81 -42.14
N LEU A 343 -29.64 -25.11 -41.96
CA LEU A 343 -28.60 -26.15 -41.90
C LEU A 343 -28.94 -27.31 -42.87
N PRO A 344 -29.01 -27.07 -44.18
CA PRO A 344 -29.49 -28.06 -45.16
C PRO A 344 -28.58 -29.29 -45.30
N SER A 345 -27.31 -29.17 -44.92
CA SER A 345 -26.31 -30.25 -44.99
C SER A 345 -26.20 -31.07 -43.70
N GLU A 346 -26.84 -30.63 -42.61
CA GLU A 346 -26.80 -31.33 -41.32
C GLU A 346 -27.95 -32.35 -41.25
N LYS A 347 -27.68 -33.53 -40.67
CA LYS A 347 -28.72 -34.53 -40.44
C LYS A 347 -29.72 -33.99 -39.43
N LEU A 348 -31.00 -33.94 -39.79
CA LEU A 348 -32.07 -33.47 -38.92
C LEU A 348 -32.10 -34.30 -37.61
N PRO A 349 -31.84 -33.68 -36.45
CA PRO A 349 -31.95 -34.37 -35.16
C PRO A 349 -33.39 -34.82 -34.87
N PRO A 350 -33.58 -35.92 -34.13
CA PRO A 350 -34.90 -36.52 -33.93
C PRO A 350 -35.83 -35.68 -33.06
N THR A 351 -35.28 -34.89 -32.12
CA THR A 351 -36.07 -34.07 -31.19
C THR A 351 -36.00 -32.58 -31.54
N PRO A 352 -37.05 -31.79 -31.24
CA PRO A 352 -37.01 -30.33 -31.41
C PRO A 352 -35.93 -29.66 -30.56
N ASP A 353 -35.64 -30.19 -29.38
CA ASP A 353 -34.63 -29.64 -28.48
C ASP A 353 -33.21 -29.83 -29.03
N ASP A 354 -32.92 -31.00 -29.61
CA ASP A 354 -31.63 -31.23 -30.28
C ASP A 354 -31.48 -30.36 -31.54
N GLN A 355 -32.58 -30.12 -32.27
CA GLN A 355 -32.61 -29.18 -33.39
C GLN A 355 -32.28 -27.76 -32.94
N LEU A 356 -32.93 -27.28 -31.87
CA LEU A 356 -32.68 -25.95 -31.30
C LEU A 356 -31.26 -25.81 -30.74
N LYS A 357 -30.75 -26.85 -30.08
CA LYS A 357 -29.38 -26.87 -29.57
C LYS A 357 -28.37 -26.71 -30.70
N LEU A 358 -28.48 -27.50 -31.77
CA LEU A 358 -27.55 -27.41 -32.90
C LEU A 358 -27.69 -26.08 -33.65
N LEU A 359 -28.91 -25.56 -33.81
CA LEU A 359 -29.13 -24.22 -34.35
C LEU A 359 -28.43 -23.14 -33.54
N ARG A 360 -28.54 -23.20 -32.21
CA ARG A 360 -27.88 -22.28 -31.28
C ARG A 360 -26.36 -22.39 -31.34
N ASP A 361 -25.82 -23.61 -31.39
CA ASP A 361 -24.37 -23.84 -31.44
C ASP A 361 -23.77 -23.24 -32.74
N ARG A 362 -24.53 -23.26 -33.84
CA ARG A 362 -24.17 -22.66 -35.14
C ARG A 362 -24.53 -21.18 -35.28
N GLU A 363 -25.30 -20.62 -34.36
CA GLU A 363 -25.72 -19.21 -34.39
C GLU A 363 -24.51 -18.32 -34.03
N PRO A 364 -24.17 -17.32 -34.88
CA PRO A 364 -23.16 -16.33 -34.52
C PRO A 364 -23.59 -15.55 -33.27
N VAL A 365 -22.62 -15.07 -32.50
CA VAL A 365 -22.91 -14.23 -31.33
C VAL A 365 -23.64 -12.96 -31.79
N PRO A 366 -24.82 -12.64 -31.24
CA PRO A 366 -25.53 -11.41 -31.59
C PRO A 366 -24.88 -10.20 -30.90
N GLU A 367 -23.82 -9.66 -31.50
CA GLU A 367 -23.01 -8.56 -30.94
C GLU A 367 -23.84 -7.33 -30.50
N PRO A 368 -24.87 -6.86 -31.23
CA PRO A 368 -25.72 -5.77 -30.76
C PRO A 368 -26.42 -6.09 -29.43
N ARG A 369 -26.90 -7.33 -29.27
CA ARG A 369 -27.57 -7.79 -28.04
C ARG A 369 -26.58 -7.92 -26.88
N VAL A 370 -25.34 -8.31 -27.16
CA VAL A 370 -24.27 -8.32 -26.14
C VAL A 370 -23.99 -6.89 -25.66
N LYS A 371 -23.91 -5.92 -26.57
CA LYS A 371 -23.72 -4.51 -26.22
C LYS A 371 -24.87 -3.97 -25.37
N GLU A 372 -26.12 -4.22 -25.78
CA GLU A 372 -27.32 -3.85 -25.02
C GLU A 372 -27.33 -4.47 -23.62
N LEU A 373 -26.94 -5.76 -23.49
CA LEU A 373 -26.84 -6.44 -22.21
C LEU A 373 -25.81 -5.77 -21.29
N VAL A 374 -24.64 -5.43 -21.82
CA VAL A 374 -23.58 -4.74 -21.06
C VAL A 374 -24.03 -3.36 -20.61
N GLU A 375 -24.62 -2.57 -21.50
CA GLU A 375 -25.16 -1.25 -21.19
C GLU A 375 -26.25 -1.33 -20.12
N ALA A 376 -27.16 -2.31 -20.21
CA ALA A 376 -28.21 -2.53 -19.23
C ALA A 376 -27.64 -2.92 -17.85
N ARG A 377 -26.64 -3.81 -17.79
CA ARG A 377 -25.98 -4.19 -16.53
C ARG A 377 -25.27 -3.01 -15.86
N LEU A 378 -24.55 -2.22 -16.65
CA LEU A 378 -23.90 -1.00 -16.19
C LEU A 378 -24.92 0.01 -15.66
N ALA A 379 -26.03 0.21 -16.38
CA ALA A 379 -27.11 1.09 -15.96
C ALA A 379 -27.72 0.65 -14.62
N VAL A 380 -28.02 -0.64 -14.46
CA VAL A 380 -28.56 -1.19 -13.19
C VAL A 380 -27.59 -0.98 -12.03
N ALA A 381 -26.31 -1.29 -12.21
CA ALA A 381 -25.31 -1.12 -11.16
C ALA A 381 -25.11 0.37 -10.79
N ARG A 382 -24.94 1.24 -11.81
CA ARG A 382 -24.77 2.69 -11.61
C ARG A 382 -26.01 3.33 -11.01
N GLU A 383 -27.19 3.00 -11.49
CA GLU A 383 -28.44 3.56 -10.95
C GLU A 383 -28.58 3.24 -9.46
N ARG A 384 -28.27 2.00 -9.06
CA ARG A 384 -28.28 1.62 -7.65
C ARG A 384 -27.28 2.46 -6.86
N MET A 385 -26.03 2.52 -7.28
CA MET A 385 -24.97 3.24 -6.54
C MET A 385 -25.16 4.76 -6.54
N VAL A 386 -25.64 5.35 -7.63
CA VAL A 386 -25.81 6.80 -7.74
C VAL A 386 -27.11 7.26 -7.12
N LYS A 387 -28.25 6.70 -7.52
CA LYS A 387 -29.57 7.19 -7.08
C LYS A 387 -29.95 6.69 -5.68
N THR A 388 -29.63 5.44 -5.36
CA THR A 388 -30.03 4.85 -4.06
C THR A 388 -28.98 5.16 -2.99
N GLU A 389 -27.70 5.08 -3.35
CA GLU A 389 -26.59 5.16 -2.38
C GLU A 389 -25.86 6.52 -2.39
N GLY A 390 -26.20 7.43 -3.31
CA GLY A 390 -25.66 8.79 -3.34
C GLY A 390 -24.20 8.90 -3.80
N ILE A 391 -23.66 7.89 -4.48
CA ILE A 391 -22.30 7.93 -5.01
C ILE A 391 -22.24 8.85 -6.23
N GLN A 392 -21.21 9.71 -6.30
CA GLN A 392 -21.01 10.60 -7.44
C GLN A 392 -20.69 9.81 -8.72
N GLU A 393 -21.39 10.09 -9.81
CA GLU A 393 -21.22 9.36 -11.08
C GLU A 393 -19.78 9.43 -11.62
N LYS A 394 -19.11 10.58 -11.47
CA LYS A 394 -17.70 10.77 -11.87
C LYS A 394 -16.71 9.82 -11.17
N ARG A 395 -17.11 9.21 -10.05
CA ARG A 395 -16.31 8.24 -9.30
C ARG A 395 -16.53 6.79 -9.76
N LEU A 396 -17.40 6.57 -10.73
CA LEU A 396 -17.77 5.26 -11.26
C LEU A 396 -17.50 5.14 -12.77
N PRO A 397 -16.29 5.43 -13.28
CA PRO A 397 -16.02 5.37 -14.71
C PRO A 397 -16.27 3.95 -15.28
N VAL A 398 -16.65 3.86 -16.55
CA VAL A 398 -16.77 2.56 -17.24
C VAL A 398 -15.42 2.19 -17.84
N GLY A 399 -14.95 0.97 -17.55
CA GLY A 399 -13.75 0.40 -18.13
C GLY A 399 -14.05 -0.51 -19.32
N GLU A 400 -13.08 -1.32 -19.69
CA GLU A 400 -13.19 -2.21 -20.85
C GLU A 400 -14.13 -3.40 -20.57
N THR A 401 -14.92 -3.76 -21.58
CA THR A 401 -15.72 -4.98 -21.54
C THR A 401 -14.85 -6.18 -21.88
N LYS A 402 -14.86 -7.19 -21.01
CA LYS A 402 -14.12 -8.45 -21.20
C LYS A 402 -15.08 -9.61 -21.49
N ARG A 403 -14.56 -10.67 -22.10
CA ARG A 403 -15.25 -11.97 -22.21
C ARG A 403 -14.53 -12.98 -21.33
N ALA A 404 -15.26 -13.64 -20.45
CA ALA A 404 -14.72 -14.70 -19.64
C ALA A 404 -14.76 -16.05 -20.37
N THR A 405 -13.86 -16.95 -20.01
CA THR A 405 -13.88 -18.35 -20.48
C THR A 405 -14.79 -19.24 -19.63
N ALA A 406 -15.16 -18.79 -18.43
CA ALA A 406 -16.03 -19.49 -17.49
C ALA A 406 -16.68 -18.51 -16.48
N GLY A 407 -17.64 -19.02 -15.71
CA GLY A 407 -18.32 -18.28 -14.63
C GLY A 407 -19.55 -17.50 -15.09
N GLU A 408 -20.03 -16.62 -14.22
CA GLU A 408 -21.22 -15.78 -14.45
C GLU A 408 -20.86 -14.42 -15.05
N GLY A 409 -21.84 -13.84 -15.75
CA GLY A 409 -21.79 -12.46 -16.22
C GLY A 409 -21.74 -11.51 -15.02
N ARG A 410 -20.82 -10.56 -15.05
CA ARG A 410 -20.50 -9.75 -13.85
C ARG A 410 -19.93 -8.39 -14.18
N ILE A 411 -19.87 -7.52 -13.17
CA ILE A 411 -19.07 -6.29 -13.19
C ILE A 411 -17.94 -6.45 -12.18
N GLU A 412 -16.71 -6.34 -12.65
CA GLU A 412 -15.50 -6.29 -11.84
C GLU A 412 -15.13 -4.83 -11.56
N PHE A 413 -14.64 -4.52 -10.36
CA PHE A 413 -14.25 -3.17 -9.99
C PHE A 413 -12.73 -3.04 -9.95
N ALA A 414 -12.21 -1.99 -10.58
CA ALA A 414 -10.81 -1.60 -10.43
C ALA A 414 -10.72 -0.30 -9.63
N ILE A 415 -9.89 -0.30 -8.60
CA ILE A 415 -9.72 0.84 -7.69
C ILE A 415 -8.73 1.83 -8.31
N GLY A 416 -9.11 3.10 -8.30
CA GLY A 416 -8.28 4.19 -8.83
C GLY A 416 -8.39 5.45 -7.99
N GLU A 417 -7.56 6.43 -8.34
CA GLU A 417 -7.54 7.75 -7.72
C GLU A 417 -8.63 8.65 -8.32
N HIS A 418 -9.27 9.45 -7.47
CA HIS A 418 -10.22 10.47 -7.88
C HIS A 418 -9.88 11.81 -7.22
N GLU A 419 -9.83 12.87 -8.02
CA GLU A 419 -9.76 14.23 -7.48
C GLU A 419 -11.18 14.70 -7.15
N ALA A 420 -11.43 14.95 -5.87
CA ALA A 420 -12.60 15.73 -5.48
C ALA A 420 -12.43 17.16 -6.05
N ASP A 421 -13.51 17.68 -6.63
CA ASP A 421 -13.55 19.04 -7.18
C ASP A 421 -13.65 20.07 -6.04
#